data_AF-A0A9D3P4V8-F1
#
_entry.id   AF-A0A9D3P4V8-F1
#
_cell.length_a   1.000
_cell.length_b   1.000
_cell.length_c   1.000
_cell.angle_alpha   90.00
_cell.angle_beta   90.00
_cell.angle_gamma   90.00
#
_symmetry.space_group_name_H-M   'P 1'
#
loop_
_entity.id
_entity.type
_entity.pdbx_description
1 polymer ?
#
loop_
_entity_poly.entity_id
_entity_poly.type
_entity_poly.pdbx_seq_one_letter_code
_entity_poly.pdbx_strand_id
1 'polypeptide(L)' 'MKVKSSQDVNDPAMMAAIEEKLKQKLKDYGMNENIIVKWRKQPDGVVFHKEEENITAVTKTRETCDL' A
#
# COMPACT_ATOMS: atom_id res chain seq x y z
N MET A 1 6.16 -3.16 7.79
CA MET A 1 4.81 -3.72 7.51
C MET A 1 4.73 -3.95 6.02
N LYS A 2 4.24 -5.12 5.57
CA LYS A 2 4.05 -5.42 4.16
C LYS A 2 2.56 -5.48 3.87
N VAL A 3 2.12 -4.90 2.77
CA VAL A 3 0.72 -4.89 2.34
C VAL A 3 0.68 -5.42 0.91
N LYS A 4 -0.18 -6.41 0.65
CA LYS A 4 -0.43 -6.89 -0.71
C LYS A 4 -1.56 -6.06 -1.31
N SER A 5 -1.28 -5.44 -2.45
CA SER A 5 -2.24 -4.63 -3.20
C SER A 5 -1.96 -4.79 -4.70
N SER A 6 -3.00 -4.95 -5.50
CA SER A 6 -2.93 -4.85 -6.97
C SER A 6 -3.01 -3.41 -7.47
N GLN A 7 -3.42 -2.47 -6.60
CA GLN A 7 -3.55 -1.04 -6.90
C GLN A 7 -2.29 -0.29 -6.47
N ASP A 8 -2.04 0.86 -7.11
CA ASP A 8 -0.97 1.76 -6.67
C ASP A 8 -1.38 2.48 -5.37
N VAL A 9 -0.74 2.10 -4.28
CA VAL A 9 -1.01 2.65 -2.95
C VAL A 9 -0.41 4.05 -2.75
N ASN A 10 0.43 4.54 -3.67
CA ASN A 10 0.89 5.92 -3.68
C ASN A 10 0.03 6.83 -4.58
N ASP A 11 -1.00 6.29 -5.23
CA ASP A 11 -1.98 7.11 -5.96
C ASP A 11 -2.67 8.09 -4.97
N PRO A 12 -2.77 9.40 -5.30
CA PRO A 12 -3.34 10.38 -4.39
C PRO A 12 -4.76 10.06 -3.92
N ALA A 13 -5.62 9.51 -4.79
CA ALA A 13 -6.98 9.14 -4.41
C ALA A 13 -6.97 7.93 -3.47
N MET A 14 -6.05 6.98 -3.68
CA MET A 14 -5.91 5.84 -2.79
C MET A 14 -5.38 6.22 -1.41
N MET A 15 -4.38 7.10 -1.36
CA MET A 15 -3.90 7.64 -0.11
C MET A 15 -5.01 8.39 0.64
N ALA A 16 -5.79 9.25 -0.05
CA ALA A 16 -6.90 9.95 0.59
C ALA A 16 -7.94 8.97 1.20
N ALA A 17 -8.30 7.91 0.47
CA ALA A 17 -9.24 6.89 0.95
C ALA A 17 -8.70 6.12 2.16
N ILE A 18 -7.42 5.76 2.17
CA ILE A 18 -6.79 5.08 3.32
C ILE A 18 -6.75 6.02 4.54
N GLU A 19 -6.42 7.29 4.32
CA GLU A 19 -6.36 8.29 5.39
C GLU A 19 -7.74 8.48 6.05
N GLU A 20 -8.81 8.60 5.26
CA GLU A 20 -10.18 8.68 5.76
C GLU A 20 -10.56 7.44 6.58
N LYS A 21 -10.26 6.25 6.06
CA LYS A 21 -10.56 4.99 6.75
C LYS A 21 -9.78 4.85 8.06
N LEU A 22 -8.54 5.35 8.13
CA LEU A 22 -7.77 5.38 9.37
C LEU A 22 -8.39 6.34 10.38
N LYS A 23 -8.80 7.55 9.95
CA LYS A 23 -9.50 8.52 10.82
C LYS A 23 -10.80 7.94 11.37
N GLN A 24 -11.59 7.25 10.55
CA GLN A 24 -12.81 6.57 11.00
C GLN A 24 -12.50 5.52 12.06
N LYS A 25 -11.55 4.61 11.81
CA LYS A 25 -11.15 3.60 12.80
C LYS A 25 -10.68 4.21 14.12
N LEU A 26 -9.88 5.27 14.07
CA LEU A 26 -9.40 5.92 15.29
C LEU A 26 -10.55 6.54 16.10
N LYS A 27 -11.56 7.12 15.44
CA LYS A 27 -12.80 7.57 16.11
C LYS A 27 -13.56 6.39 16.73
N ASP A 28 -13.68 5.27 16.02
CA ASP A 28 -14.34 4.07 16.54
C ASP A 28 -13.63 3.51 17.79
N TYR A 29 -12.32 3.74 17.92
CA TYR A 29 -11.51 3.40 19.09
C TYR A 29 -11.54 4.46 20.21
N GLY A 30 -12.42 5.47 20.13
CA GLY A 30 -12.59 6.48 21.17
C GLY A 30 -11.61 7.65 21.11
N MET A 31 -10.82 7.77 20.03
CA MET A 31 -9.97 8.94 19.79
C MET A 31 -10.78 10.02 19.05
N ASN A 32 -11.69 10.69 19.75
CA ASN A 32 -12.72 11.49 19.08
C ASN A 32 -12.25 12.91 18.75
N GLU A 33 -11.16 13.36 19.38
CA GLU A 33 -10.74 14.76 19.38
C GLU A 33 -9.36 14.95 18.72
N ASN A 34 -9.32 15.88 17.76
CA ASN A 34 -8.10 16.46 17.16
C ASN A 34 -7.05 15.48 16.62
N ILE A 35 -7.46 14.32 16.10
CA ILE A 35 -6.53 13.40 15.43
C ILE A 35 -6.00 14.06 14.15
N ILE A 36 -4.67 14.14 14.07
CA ILE A 36 -3.95 14.48 12.84
C ILE A 36 -3.32 13.21 12.29
N VAL A 37 -3.81 12.75 11.14
CA VAL A 37 -3.16 11.71 10.35
C VAL A 37 -2.31 12.38 9.28
N LYS A 38 -1.04 11.98 9.17
CA LYS A 38 -0.13 12.46 8.15
C LYS A 38 0.69 11.29 7.61
N TRP A 39 0.96 11.35 6.31
CA TRP A 39 1.84 10.41 5.66
C TRP A 39 3.30 10.64 6.04
N ARG A 40 4.00 9.59 6.47
CA ARG A 40 5.45 9.62 6.63
C ARG A 40 6.07 9.37 5.25
N LYS A 41 6.54 10.44 4.62
CA LYS A 41 7.39 10.33 3.42
C LYS A 41 8.77 9.83 3.82
N GLN A 42 9.32 8.97 2.97
CA GLN A 42 10.69 8.49 3.09
C GLN A 42 11.65 9.48 2.41
N PRO A 43 12.99 9.32 2.52
CA PRO A 43 13.96 10.28 1.97
C PRO A 43 13.83 10.51 0.45
N ASP A 44 13.31 9.53 -0.28
CA ASP A 44 13.04 9.59 -1.72
C ASP A 44 11.65 10.19 -2.05
N GLY A 45 10.91 10.62 -1.04
CA GLY A 45 9.64 11.34 -1.20
C GLY A 45 8.40 10.46 -1.33
N VAL A 46 8.53 9.13 -1.41
CA VAL A 46 7.38 8.21 -1.48
C VAL A 46 6.98 7.72 -0.08
N VAL A 47 5.76 7.20 0.02
CA VAL A 47 5.22 6.68 1.29
C VAL A 47 5.39 5.16 1.33
N PHE A 48 4.99 4.48 0.27
CA PHE A 48 5.06 3.03 0.17
C PHE A 48 6.05 2.62 -0.93
N HIS A 49 7.01 1.78 -0.57
CA HIS A 49 7.85 1.10 -1.56
C HIS A 49 7.16 -0.18 -2.03
N LYS A 50 7.23 -0.42 -3.34
CA LYS A 50 6.93 -1.75 -3.88
C LYS A 50 8.07 -2.67 -3.51
N GLU A 51 7.75 -3.83 -2.95
CA GLU A 51 8.74 -4.87 -2.77
C GLU A 51 8.99 -5.50 -4.13
N GLU A 52 10.22 -5.42 -4.62
CA GLU A 52 10.64 -6.17 -5.80
C GLU A 52 10.79 -7.64 -5.41
N GLU A 53 9.95 -8.50 -5.97
CA GLU A 53 10.19 -9.93 -5.89
C GLU A 53 11.40 -10.24 -6.78
N ASN A 54 12.53 -10.61 -6.17
CA ASN A 54 13.70 -11.05 -6.92
C ASN A 54 13.30 -12.24 -7.81
N ILE A 55 13.20 -12.02 -9.12
CA ILE A 55 12.88 -13.02 -10.15
C ILE A 55 14.12 -13.90 -10.40
N THR A 56 14.82 -14.36 -9.37
CA THR A 56 15.92 -15.33 -9.52
C THR A 56 15.43 -16.78 -9.55
N ALA A 57 14.13 -17.02 -9.72
CA ALA A 57 13.53 -18.36 -9.81
C ALA A 57 12.56 -18.55 -11.01
N VAL A 58 12.57 -17.69 -12.03
CA VAL A 58 11.73 -17.90 -13.24
C VAL A 58 12.59 -17.96 -14.51
N THR A 59 13.38 -19.03 -14.62
CA THR A 59 13.81 -19.58 -15.91
C THR A 59 13.66 -21.11 -15.90
N LYS A 60 12.41 -21.57 -15.85
CA LYS A 60 11.85 -22.88 -16.27
C LYS A 60 10.41 -22.86 -15.76
N THR A 61 9.34 -22.92 -16.54
CA THR A 61 9.10 -23.36 -17.91
C THR A 61 7.94 -22.51 -18.43
N ARG A 62 8.14 -21.83 -19.57
CA ARG A 62 7.03 -21.50 -20.46
C ARG A 62 6.69 -22.80 -21.18
N GLU A 63 5.82 -23.61 -20.61
CA GLU A 63 5.12 -24.66 -21.35
C GLU A 63 3.66 -24.23 -21.48
N THR A 64 3.41 -23.68 -22.67
CA THR A 64 2.15 -23.73 -23.46
C THR A 64 0.94 -24.37 -22.79
N CYS A 65 -0.11 -23.56 -22.53
CA CYS A 65 -1.48 -24.06 -22.61
C CYS A 65 -1.96 -23.88 -24.04
N ASP A 66 -2.08 -24.99 -24.76
CA ASP A 66 -2.89 -25.10 -25.98
C ASP A 66 -4.38 -24.85 -25.65
N LEU A 67 -5.10 -24.38 -26.67
CA LEU A 67 -6.50 -23.92 -26.75
C LEU A 67 -7.55 -24.79 -26.03
#